data_AF-A0A0R1JUZ2-F1
#
_entry.id   AF-A0A0R1JUZ2-F1
#
_cell.length_a   1.000
_cell.length_b   1.000
_cell.length_c   1.000
_cell.angle_alpha   90.00
_cell.angle_beta   90.00
_cell.angle_gamma   90.00
#
_symmetry.space_group_name_H-M   'P 1'
#
loop_
_entity.id
_entity.type
_entity.pdbx_description
1 polymer ?
#
loop_
_entity_poly.entity_id
_entity_poly.type
_entity_poly.pdbx_seq_one_letter_code
_entity_poly.pdbx_strand_id
1 'polypeptide(L)'
;MMAVEATAMSPSEWEVMRVVWSTRDPATPNIVKTVQQKRDWSESTIKTWLGRLVKKGLLTTKRVSHSYVYTPTIAEVPAMKQTAGELFDHLCAMKKGTVIADLVTNTELSRRDIEQLQQILAAKLPTAPESIPCNCMGEGACAHD
;
A
#
# COMPACT_ATOMS: atom_id res chain seq x y z
N MET A 1 -10.44 11.68 16.68
CA MET A 1 -10.57 11.24 15.27
C MET A 1 -9.58 10.10 15.09
N MET A 2 -10.04 8.86 14.90
CA MET A 2 -9.13 7.72 14.72
C MET A 2 -8.37 7.90 13.40
N ALA A 3 -7.05 7.72 13.43
CA ALA A 3 -6.25 7.73 12.22
C ALA A 3 -6.68 6.54 11.34
N VAL A 4 -6.84 6.78 10.04
CA VAL A 4 -7.12 5.70 9.08
C VAL A 4 -5.80 4.99 8.81
N GLU A 5 -5.75 3.69 9.10
CA GLU A 5 -4.53 2.87 9.00
C GLU A 5 -4.62 1.91 7.81
N ALA A 6 -3.88 2.21 6.73
CA ALA A 6 -3.80 1.35 5.56
C ALA A 6 -3.17 -0.02 5.86
N THR A 7 -2.34 -0.10 6.89
CA THR A 7 -1.57 -1.30 7.27
C THR A 7 -2.45 -2.42 7.81
N ALA A 8 -3.66 -2.10 8.26
CA ALA A 8 -4.67 -3.08 8.65
C ALA A 8 -5.34 -3.78 7.44
N MET A 9 -5.06 -3.39 6.19
CA MET A 9 -5.66 -4.04 5.01
C MET A 9 -5.01 -5.40 4.70
N SER A 10 -5.85 -6.41 4.56
CA SER A 10 -5.45 -7.72 4.01
C SER A 10 -5.15 -7.64 2.51
N PRO A 11 -4.43 -8.62 1.93
CA PRO A 11 -4.15 -8.65 0.49
C PRO A 11 -5.41 -8.55 -0.39
N SER A 12 -6.49 -9.26 -0.03
CA SER A 12 -7.75 -9.19 -0.79
C SER A 12 -8.44 -7.82 -0.68
N GLU A 13 -8.35 -7.16 0.48
CA GLU A 13 -8.88 -5.81 0.66
C GLU A 13 -8.08 -4.78 -0.14
N TRP A 14 -6.76 -4.95 -0.25
CA TRP A 14 -5.91 -4.16 -1.14
C TRP A 14 -6.35 -4.26 -2.60
N GLU A 15 -6.66 -5.46 -3.08
CA GLU A 15 -7.15 -5.66 -4.44
C GLU A 15 -8.49 -4.95 -4.69
N VAL A 16 -9.42 -5.02 -3.72
CA VAL A 16 -10.67 -4.28 -3.79
C VAL A 16 -10.43 -2.77 -3.82
N MET A 17 -9.55 -2.25 -2.96
CA MET A 17 -9.21 -0.83 -2.91
C MET A 17 -8.57 -0.32 -4.19
N ARG A 18 -7.72 -1.13 -4.85
CA ARG A 18 -7.17 -0.79 -6.19
C ARG A 18 -8.26 -0.59 -7.23
N VAL A 19 -9.32 -1.41 -7.20
CA VAL A 19 -10.48 -1.20 -8.08
C VAL A 19 -11.21 0.09 -7.70
N VAL A 20 -11.43 0.34 -6.41
CA VAL A 20 -12.08 1.57 -5.92
C VAL A 20 -11.30 2.83 -6.34
N TRP A 21 -9.98 2.90 -6.11
CA TRP A 21 -9.16 4.05 -6.50
C TRP A 21 -9.09 4.26 -8.01
N SER A 22 -9.09 3.16 -8.80
CA SER A 22 -9.11 3.26 -10.26
C SER A 22 -10.45 3.75 -10.83
N THR A 23 -11.51 3.69 -10.03
CA THR A 23 -12.86 4.09 -10.43
C THR A 23 -13.03 5.58 -10.19
N ARG A 24 -12.80 6.38 -11.23
CA ARG A 24 -12.86 7.87 -11.15
C ARG A 24 -14.27 8.42 -10.92
N ASP A 25 -15.30 7.64 -11.23
CA ASP A 25 -16.69 8.07 -11.08
C ASP A 25 -17.32 7.43 -9.83
N PRO A 26 -17.61 8.20 -8.76
CA PRO A 26 -18.34 7.71 -7.59
C PRO A 26 -19.76 7.25 -7.93
N ALA A 27 -20.31 7.61 -9.10
CA ALA A 27 -21.58 7.10 -9.60
C ALA A 27 -21.46 5.73 -10.30
N THR A 28 -20.26 5.12 -10.38
CA THR A 28 -20.08 3.78 -10.95
C THR A 28 -21.00 2.81 -10.20
N PRO A 29 -22.12 2.37 -10.81
CA PRO A 29 -23.27 1.94 -10.02
C PRO A 29 -23.05 0.64 -9.25
N ASN A 30 -21.93 -0.06 -9.48
CA ASN A 30 -21.66 -1.31 -8.80
C ASN A 30 -20.16 -1.66 -8.78
N ILE A 31 -19.42 -1.17 -7.78
CA ILE A 31 -18.04 -1.60 -7.50
C ILE A 31 -17.93 -3.13 -7.43
N VAL A 32 -18.96 -3.82 -6.94
CA VAL A 32 -19.00 -5.28 -6.88
C VAL A 32 -18.90 -5.86 -8.29
N LYS A 33 -19.69 -5.35 -9.23
CA LYS A 33 -19.64 -5.80 -10.63
C LYS A 33 -18.27 -5.53 -11.25
N THR A 34 -17.66 -4.38 -10.99
CA THR A 34 -16.32 -4.05 -11.50
C THR A 34 -15.26 -5.01 -10.95
N VAL A 35 -15.34 -5.36 -9.67
CA VAL A 35 -14.44 -6.36 -9.06
C VAL A 35 -14.68 -7.74 -9.66
N GLN A 36 -15.94 -8.16 -9.83
CA GLN A 36 -16.30 -9.45 -10.45
C GLN A 36 -15.82 -9.60 -11.89
N GLN A 37 -15.74 -8.50 -12.65
CA GLN A 37 -15.21 -8.53 -14.02
C GLN A 37 -13.69 -8.75 -14.05
N LYS A 38 -12.99 -8.35 -12.98
CA LYS A 38 -11.53 -8.46 -12.88
C LYS A 38 -11.07 -9.70 -12.09
N ARG A 39 -11.98 -10.33 -11.35
CA ARG A 39 -11.72 -11.43 -10.40
C ARG A 39 -12.93 -12.37 -10.31
N ASP A 40 -12.67 -13.66 -10.22
CA ASP A 40 -13.71 -14.70 -10.08
C ASP A 40 -14.25 -14.84 -8.64
N TRP A 41 -14.49 -13.71 -7.98
CA TRP A 41 -15.02 -13.69 -6.62
C TRP A 41 -16.54 -13.57 -6.60
N SER A 42 -17.18 -14.23 -5.63
CA SER A 42 -18.62 -14.10 -5.44
C SER A 42 -18.99 -12.70 -4.93
N GLU A 43 -20.21 -12.25 -5.24
CA GLU A 43 -20.73 -10.98 -4.74
C GLU A 43 -20.73 -10.89 -3.21
N SER A 44 -21.04 -11.98 -2.50
CA SER A 44 -21.03 -12.03 -1.03
C SER A 44 -19.62 -11.87 -0.46
N THR A 45 -18.61 -12.46 -1.10
CA THR A 45 -17.20 -12.28 -0.74
C THR A 45 -16.77 -10.82 -0.88
N ILE A 46 -17.11 -10.17 -2.00
CA ILE A 46 -16.74 -8.78 -2.25
C ILE A 46 -17.43 -7.84 -1.26
N LYS A 47 -18.73 -8.05 -1.02
CA LYS A 47 -19.48 -7.30 0.01
C LYS A 47 -18.88 -7.46 1.40
N THR A 48 -18.35 -8.64 1.72
CA THR A 48 -17.66 -8.89 2.99
C THR A 48 -16.43 -8.01 3.12
N TRP A 49 -15.55 -7.93 2.11
CA TRP A 49 -14.38 -7.05 2.15
C TRP A 49 -14.74 -5.57 2.17
N LEU A 50 -15.72 -5.14 1.35
CA LEU A 50 -16.22 -3.76 1.38
C LEU A 50 -16.76 -3.37 2.76
N GLY A 51 -17.52 -4.27 3.40
CA GLY A 51 -18.02 -4.05 4.76
C GLY A 51 -16.89 -3.96 5.80
N ARG A 52 -15.84 -4.79 5.68
CA ARG A 52 -14.66 -4.72 6.54
C ARG A 52 -13.89 -3.42 6.35
N LEU A 53 -13.69 -2.99 5.10
CA LEU A 53 -13.04 -1.72 4.78
C LEU A 53 -13.81 -0.50 5.32
N VAL A 54 -15.15 -0.54 5.27
CA VAL A 54 -15.99 0.49 5.92
C VAL A 54 -15.83 0.47 7.45
N LYS A 55 -15.84 -0.71 8.07
CA LYS A 55 -15.61 -0.84 9.52
C LYS A 55 -14.22 -0.34 9.96
N LYS A 56 -13.20 -0.52 9.12
CA LYS A 56 -11.84 0.00 9.31
C LYS A 56 -11.72 1.50 9.02
N GLY A 57 -12.78 2.15 8.53
CA GLY A 57 -12.77 3.57 8.18
C GLY A 57 -11.99 3.91 6.90
N LEU A 58 -11.60 2.91 6.11
CA LEU A 58 -10.87 3.06 4.84
C LEU A 58 -11.80 3.38 3.65
N LEU A 59 -13.08 3.05 3.81
CA LEU A 59 -14.17 3.43 2.91
C LEU A 59 -15.30 4.07 3.71
N THR A 60 -15.99 5.01 3.06
CA THR A 60 -17.34 5.40 3.44
C THR A 60 -18.32 4.81 2.46
N THR A 61 -19.57 4.62 2.89
CA THR A 61 -20.62 4.11 2.02
C THR A 61 -21.86 4.98 2.10
N LYS A 62 -22.50 5.22 0.95
CA LYS A 62 -23.77 5.94 0.85
C LYS A 62 -24.73 5.15 -0.01
N ARG A 63 -25.95 4.96 0.49
CA ARG A 63 -27.03 4.35 -0.30
C ARG A 63 -27.54 5.36 -1.33
N VAL A 64 -27.58 4.94 -2.60
CA VAL A 64 -28.12 5.72 -3.71
C VAL A 64 -29.14 4.85 -4.44
N SER A 65 -30.43 5.12 -4.24
CA SER A 65 -31.53 4.31 -4.78
C SER A 65 -31.40 2.82 -4.39
N HIS A 66 -31.09 1.95 -5.35
CA HIS A 66 -30.96 0.49 -5.19
C HIS A 66 -29.51 0.01 -5.05
N SER A 67 -28.52 0.91 -5.04
CA SER A 67 -27.11 0.56 -4.94
C SER A 67 -26.39 1.29 -3.82
N TYR A 68 -25.16 0.85 -3.55
CA TYR A 68 -24.24 1.48 -2.59
C TYR A 68 -23.07 2.10 -3.35
N VAL A 69 -22.81 3.36 -3.06
CA VAL A 69 -21.61 4.07 -3.50
C VAL A 69 -20.58 3.95 -2.39
N TYR A 70 -19.36 3.54 -2.76
CA TYR A 70 -18.22 3.44 -1.84
C TYR A 70 -17.18 4.50 -2.21
N THR A 71 -16.77 5.29 -1.22
CA THR A 71 -15.81 6.37 -1.42
C THR A 71 -14.58 6.13 -0.53
N PRO A 72 -13.36 6.13 -1.09
CA PRO A 72 -12.15 5.96 -0.30
C PRO A 72 -11.91 7.17 0.61
N THR A 73 -11.54 6.90 1.86
CA THR A 73 -11.18 7.94 2.84
C THR A 73 -9.68 8.22 2.87
N ILE A 74 -8.89 7.35 2.25
CA ILE A 74 -7.45 7.48 2.04
C ILE A 74 -7.13 7.34 0.55
N ALA A 75 -6.24 8.18 0.04
CA ALA A 75 -5.79 8.07 -1.35
C ALA A 75 -4.78 6.92 -1.53
N GLU A 76 -4.68 6.40 -2.75
CA GLU A 76 -3.86 5.22 -3.09
C GLU A 76 -2.39 5.39 -2.71
N VAL A 77 -1.74 6.46 -3.17
CA VAL A 77 -0.30 6.69 -2.93
C VAL A 77 0.00 6.89 -1.43
N PRO A 78 -0.76 7.70 -0.66
CA PRO A 78 -0.61 7.74 0.80
C PRO A 78 -0.77 6.39 1.49
N ALA A 79 -1.76 5.58 1.10
CA ALA A 79 -1.96 4.24 1.67
C ALA A 79 -0.75 3.34 1.40
N MET A 80 -0.25 3.32 0.15
CA MET A 80 0.93 2.55 -0.23
C MET A 80 2.18 3.00 0.54
N LYS A 81 2.37 4.32 0.72
CA LYS A 81 3.49 4.87 1.50
C LYS A 81 3.41 4.46 2.97
N GLN A 82 2.23 4.52 3.57
CA GLN A 82 2.03 4.09 4.96
C GLN A 82 2.39 2.62 5.14
N THR A 83 1.88 1.75 4.28
CA THR A 83 2.14 0.30 4.35
C THR A 83 3.59 -0.06 4.06
N ALA A 84 4.21 0.57 3.05
CA ALA A 84 5.64 0.38 2.79
C ALA A 84 6.49 0.90 3.96
N GLY A 85 6.15 2.05 4.54
CA GLY A 85 6.85 2.61 5.70
C GLY A 85 6.83 1.67 6.90
N GLU A 86 5.65 1.20 7.29
CA GLU A 86 5.50 0.29 8.44
C GLU A 86 6.22 -1.04 8.19
N LEU A 87 6.14 -1.59 6.97
CA LEU A 87 6.92 -2.77 6.61
C LEU A 87 8.42 -2.53 6.83
N PHE A 88 8.94 -1.40 6.34
CA PHE A 88 10.34 -1.04 6.50
C PHE A 88 10.71 -0.79 7.97
N ASP A 89 9.81 -0.31 8.82
CA ASP A 89 10.06 -0.10 10.25
C ASP A 89 10.27 -1.42 11.01
N HIS A 90 9.68 -2.51 10.52
CA HIS A 90 9.90 -3.86 11.06
C HIS A 90 11.20 -4.53 10.55
N LEU A 91 11.88 -3.95 9.56
CA LEU A 91 13.14 -4.50 9.03
C LEU A 91 14.36 -4.02 9.82
N CYS A 92 15.40 -4.87 9.84
CA CYS A 92 16.72 -4.46 10.32
C CYS A 92 17.22 -3.23 9.55
N ALA A 93 17.60 -2.18 10.29
CA ALA A 93 18.07 -0.91 9.74
C ALA A 93 19.24 -1.07 8.75
N MET A 94 20.15 -2.03 8.99
CA MET A 94 21.27 -2.33 8.10
C MET A 94 20.86 -2.96 6.77
N LYS A 95 19.76 -3.74 6.75
CA LYS A 95 19.35 -4.52 5.57
C LYS A 95 18.37 -3.76 4.67
N LYS A 96 17.81 -2.62 5.13
CA LYS A 96 16.88 -1.77 4.34
C LYS A 96 17.47 -1.36 2.99
N GLY A 97 18.77 -1.03 2.95
CA GLY A 97 19.46 -0.66 1.71
C GLY A 97 19.47 -1.79 0.68
N THR A 98 19.80 -3.02 1.10
CA THR A 98 19.78 -4.22 0.26
C THR A 98 18.39 -4.49 -0.31
N VAL A 99 17.35 -4.41 0.53
CA VAL A 99 15.96 -4.62 0.09
C VAL A 99 15.56 -3.58 -0.98
N ILE A 100 15.94 -2.31 -0.82
CA ILE A 100 15.68 -1.29 -1.85
C ILE A 100 16.40 -1.62 -3.15
N ALA A 101 17.67 -2.04 -3.09
CA ALA A 101 18.44 -2.39 -4.28
C ALA A 101 17.80 -3.57 -5.03
N ASP A 102 17.36 -4.60 -4.31
CA ASP A 102 16.65 -5.75 -4.90
C ASP A 102 15.32 -5.33 -5.54
N LEU A 103 14.55 -4.45 -4.90
CA LEU A 103 13.29 -3.94 -5.45
C LEU A 103 13.51 -3.12 -6.73
N VAL A 104 14.53 -2.25 -6.75
CA VAL A 104 14.88 -1.46 -7.94
C VAL A 104 15.36 -2.37 -9.09
N THR A 105 16.06 -3.45 -8.76
CA THR A 105 16.56 -4.42 -9.76
C THR A 105 15.44 -5.25 -10.39
N ASN A 106 14.46 -5.67 -9.58
CA ASN A 106 13.44 -6.63 -10.00
C ASN A 106 12.10 -5.97 -10.40
N THR A 107 11.97 -4.65 -10.31
CA THR A 107 10.75 -3.91 -10.67
C THR A 107 10.95 -3.14 -11.96
N GLU A 108 9.99 -3.22 -12.88
CA GLU A 108 9.97 -2.34 -14.06
C GLU A 108 9.67 -0.90 -13.63
N LEU A 109 10.62 0.00 -13.89
CA LEU A 109 10.52 1.42 -13.57
C LEU A 109 10.61 2.25 -14.84
N SER A 110 9.81 3.32 -14.92
CA SER A 110 9.90 4.24 -16.04
C SER A 110 11.22 5.02 -15.98
N ARG A 111 11.68 5.54 -17.13
CA ARG A 111 12.88 6.41 -17.18
C ARG A 111 12.76 7.60 -16.24
N ARG A 112 11.57 8.21 -16.19
CA ARG A 112 11.27 9.34 -15.31
C ARG A 112 11.43 8.97 -13.83
N ASP A 113 10.98 7.77 -13.44
CA ASP A 113 11.10 7.31 -12.06
C ASP A 113 12.56 7.02 -11.70
N ILE A 114 13.33 6.43 -12.61
CA ILE A 114 14.77 6.20 -12.42
C ILE A 114 15.52 7.52 -12.22
N GLU A 115 15.28 8.51 -13.09
CA GLU A 115 15.90 9.84 -12.98
C GLU A 115 15.55 10.52 -11.64
N GLN A 116 14.28 10.42 -11.23
CA GLN A 116 13.83 10.97 -9.96
C GLN A 116 14.51 10.27 -8.76
N LEU A 117 14.65 8.94 -8.80
CA LEU A 117 15.34 8.18 -7.75
C LEU A 117 16.82 8.54 -7.67
N GLN A 118 17.51 8.69 -8.81
CA GLN A 118 18.91 9.11 -8.85
C GLN A 118 19.11 10.49 -8.22
N GLN A 119 18.24 11.45 -8.51
CA GLN A 119 18.28 12.79 -7.90
C GLN A 119 18.11 12.72 -6.38
N ILE A 120 17.17 11.92 -5.90
CA ILE A 120 16.92 11.74 -4.46
C ILE A 120 18.15 11.11 -3.79
N LEU A 121 18.74 10.08 -4.38
CA LEU A 121 19.93 9.41 -3.85
C LEU A 121 21.15 10.35 -3.83
N ALA A 122 21.37 11.10 -4.91
CA ALA A 122 22.45 12.08 -5.01
C ALA A 122 22.31 13.19 -3.96
N ALA A 123 21.09 13.67 -3.72
CA ALA A 123 20.82 14.67 -2.68
C ALA A 123 20.99 14.12 -1.25
N LYS A 124 20.71 12.83 -1.03
CA LYS A 124 20.84 12.18 0.28
C LYS A 124 22.29 11.82 0.62
N LEU A 125 23.11 11.47 -0.38
CA LEU A 125 24.48 10.97 -0.22
C LEU A 125 25.37 11.84 0.70
N PRO A 126 25.40 13.18 0.62
CA PRO A 126 26.28 14.01 1.46
C PRO A 126 25.94 13.98 2.96
N THR A 127 24.73 13.53 3.31
CA THR A 127 24.24 13.46 4.70
C THR A 127 24.11 12.02 5.20
N ALA A 128 24.41 11.04 4.35
CA ALA A 128 24.31 9.63 4.70
C ALA A 128 25.55 9.21 5.54
N PRO A 129 25.37 8.46 6.63
CA PRO A 129 26.50 7.91 7.37
C PRO A 129 27.15 6.75 6.61
N GLU A 130 28.43 6.50 6.88
CA GLU A 130 29.20 5.37 6.32
C GLU A 130 28.59 4.00 6.67
N SER A 131 27.95 3.90 7.85
CA SER A 131 27.24 2.70 8.28
C SER A 131 26.06 3.03 9.18
N ILE A 132 25.08 2.14 9.23
CA ILE A 132 23.90 2.23 10.09
C ILE A 132 24.02 1.14 11.17
N PRO A 133 23.79 1.44 12.46
CA PRO A 133 23.82 0.42 13.49
C PRO A 133 22.67 -0.59 13.33
N CYS A 134 22.95 -1.83 13.70
CA CYS A 134 21.95 -2.87 13.83
C CYS A 134 20.90 -2.52 14.90
N ASN A 135 19.63 -2.83 14.63
CA ASN A 135 18.53 -2.75 15.60
C ASN A 135 17.78 -4.09 15.77
N CYS A 136 18.41 -5.23 15.43
CA CYS A 136 17.86 -6.57 15.66
C CYS A 136 17.75 -6.84 17.17
N MET A 137 16.65 -7.45 17.63
CA MET A 137 16.37 -7.71 19.06
C MET A 137 17.03 -9.00 19.62
N GLY A 138 17.71 -9.79 18.79
CA GLY A 138 18.33 -11.06 19.19
C GLY A 138 19.81 -10.94 19.55
N GLU A 139 20.31 -11.81 20.43
CA GLU A 139 21.73 -11.93 20.75
C GLU A 139 22.49 -12.50 19.53
N GLY A 140 23.17 -11.61 18.81
CA GLY A 140 23.84 -11.91 17.55
C GLY A 140 23.52 -10.82 16.54
N ALA A 141 24.39 -9.81 16.46
CA ALA A 141 24.33 -8.77 15.43
C ALA A 141 24.08 -9.44 14.08
N CYS A 142 22.99 -9.04 13.39
CA CYS A 142 22.35 -9.84 12.34
C CYS A 142 23.42 -10.52 11.45
N ALA A 143 23.58 -11.84 11.62
CA ALA A 143 24.64 -12.59 10.97
C ALA A 143 24.48 -12.50 9.45
N HIS A 144 25.62 -12.38 8.77
CA HIS A 144 25.72 -12.11 7.35
C HIS A 144 25.36 -13.36 6.54
N ASP A 145 24.20 -13.33 5.89
CA ASP A 145 24.02 -13.97 4.58
C ASP A 145 24.47 -12.99 3.48
#